data_AF-A0AAU9W5Y7-F1
#
_entry.id   AF-A0AAU9W5Y7-F1
#
_cell.length_a   1.000
_cell.length_b   1.000
_cell.length_c   1.000
_cell.angle_alpha   90.00
_cell.angle_beta   90.00
_cell.angle_gamma   90.00
#
_symmetry.space_group_name_H-M   'P 1'
#
loop_
_entity.id
_entity.type
_entity.pdbx_description
1 polymer ?
#
loop_
_entity_poly.entity_id
_entity_poly.type
_entity_poly.pdbx_seq_one_letter_code
_entity_poly.pdbx_strand_id
1 'polypeptide(L)'
;MKMKFEMKGSVNGHYFGIEGEGKGGIQSSTFWVTKGGPLPLSFGILSSAFKYGNRCFTKYSDDMPNYCKQAFLAGMSYERTFTLEDGGVATASGHTRYKRDV
;
A
#
# COMPACT_ATOMS: atom_id res chain seq x y z
N MET A 1 14.21 5.17 -5.13
CA MET A 1 14.18 4.56 -3.78
C MET A 1 13.64 3.16 -3.89
N LYS A 2 14.30 2.14 -3.32
CA LYS A 2 13.76 0.76 -3.30
C LYS A 2 12.62 0.66 -2.30
N MET A 3 11.64 -0.19 -2.57
CA MET A 3 10.45 -0.38 -1.74
C MET A 3 10.22 -1.87 -1.54
N LYS A 4 9.79 -2.25 -0.33
CA LYS A 4 9.32 -3.58 0.00
C LYS A 4 7.92 -3.47 0.59
N PHE A 5 7.06 -4.41 0.23
CA PHE A 5 5.66 -4.46 0.64
C PHE A 5 5.38 -5.79 1.32
N GLU A 6 4.59 -5.73 2.39
CA GLU A 6 4.02 -6.89 3.07
C GLU A 6 2.56 -6.56 3.36
N MET A 7 1.65 -7.47 3.01
CA MET A 7 0.24 -7.38 3.33
C MET A 7 -0.24 -8.72 3.87
N LYS A 8 -1.02 -8.64 4.95
CA LYS A 8 -1.82 -9.74 5.47
C LYS A 8 -3.26 -9.26 5.47
N GLY A 9 -4.16 -10.11 4.99
CA GLY A 9 -5.56 -9.74 4.85
C GLY A 9 -6.48 -10.94 4.97
N SER A 10 -7.76 -10.63 5.10
CA SER A 10 -8.85 -11.60 5.00
C SER A 10 -10.01 -10.94 4.28
N VAL A 11 -10.69 -11.68 3.42
CA VAL A 11 -11.97 -11.29 2.82
C VAL A 11 -12.95 -12.41 3.09
N ASN A 12 -14.03 -12.09 3.80
CA ASN A 12 -15.10 -13.05 4.14
C ASN A 12 -14.58 -14.37 4.74
N GLY A 13 -13.55 -14.30 5.58
CA GLY A 13 -12.94 -15.46 6.23
C GLY A 13 -11.80 -16.14 5.45
N HIS A 14 -11.58 -15.78 4.19
CA HIS A 14 -10.46 -16.28 3.39
C HIS A 14 -9.20 -15.44 3.63
N TYR A 15 -8.24 -16.01 4.36
CA TYR A 15 -6.96 -15.35 4.68
C TYR A 15 -5.96 -15.43 3.52
N PHE A 16 -5.23 -14.34 3.29
CA PHE A 16 -4.18 -14.28 2.28
C PHE A 16 -2.98 -13.43 2.72
N GLY A 17 -1.84 -13.67 2.06
CA GLY A 17 -0.61 -12.93 2.23
C GLY A 17 -0.04 -12.49 0.89
N ILE A 18 0.46 -11.26 0.82
CA ILE A 18 1.08 -10.69 -0.38
C ILE A 18 2.39 -10.04 0.01
N GLU A 19 3.44 -10.35 -0.75
CA GLU A 19 4.72 -9.64 -0.70
C GLU A 19 4.92 -8.86 -2.00
N GLY A 20 5.77 -7.84 -1.96
CA GLY A 20 6.06 -7.07 -3.16
C GLY A 20 7.37 -6.29 -3.07
N GLU A 21 7.90 -5.95 -4.23
CA GLU A 21 9.08 -5.12 -4.36
C GLU A 21 8.86 -4.06 -5.44
N GLY A 22 9.51 -2.90 -5.28
CA GLY A 22 9.35 -1.82 -6.25
C GLY A 22 10.42 -0.74 -6.19
N LYS A 23 10.28 0.21 -7.13
CA LYS A 23 11.09 1.43 -7.23
C LYS A 23 10.18 2.65 -7.18
N GLY A 24 10.50 3.60 -6.32
CA GLY A 24 9.84 4.89 -6.21
C GLY A 24 10.42 5.97 -7.13
N GLY A 25 9.68 7.05 -7.34
CA GLY A 25 9.82 7.99 -8.46
C GLY A 25 8.57 7.85 -9.33
N ILE A 26 8.73 7.44 -10.59
CA ILE A 26 7.63 6.78 -11.31
C ILE A 26 7.47 5.39 -10.69
N GLN A 27 6.40 5.20 -9.91
CA GLN A 27 6.21 3.96 -9.16
C GLN A 27 6.01 2.75 -10.07
N SER A 28 6.94 1.79 -9.98
CA SER A 28 6.78 0.45 -10.53
C SER A 28 6.98 -0.58 -9.41
N SER A 29 6.15 -1.62 -9.39
CA SER A 29 6.23 -2.67 -8.36
C SER A 29 5.62 -3.98 -8.86
N THR A 30 6.20 -5.08 -8.40
CA THR A 30 5.71 -6.45 -8.61
C THR A 30 5.20 -7.00 -7.29
N PHE A 31 4.12 -7.76 -7.32
CA PHE A 31 3.50 -8.37 -6.15
C PHE A 31 3.30 -9.86 -6.36
N TRP A 32 3.45 -10.62 -5.28
CA TRP A 32 3.31 -12.07 -5.25
C TRP A 32 2.37 -12.47 -4.13
N VAL A 33 1.36 -13.28 -4.45
CA VAL A 33 0.51 -13.91 -3.45
C VAL A 33 1.30 -15.06 -2.83
N THR A 34 1.72 -14.90 -1.59
CA THR A 34 2.59 -15.88 -0.88
C THR A 34 1.80 -16.84 -0.02
N LYS A 35 0.54 -16.51 0.33
CA LYS A 35 -0.36 -17.35 1.12
C LYS A 35 -1.81 -17.19 0.67
N GLY A 36 -2.58 -18.27 0.76
CA GLY A 36 -4.03 -18.24 0.52
C GLY A 36 -4.41 -17.89 -0.92
N GLY A 37 -3.58 -18.26 -1.89
CA GLY A 37 -3.92 -18.13 -3.31
C GLY A 37 -4.90 -19.21 -3.78
N PRO A 38 -5.68 -18.96 -4.84
CA PRO A 38 -5.86 -17.67 -5.53
C PRO A 38 -6.57 -16.64 -4.64
N LEU A 39 -6.42 -15.34 -4.94
CA LEU A 39 -7.06 -14.30 -4.15
C LEU A 39 -8.60 -14.40 -4.26
N PRO A 40 -9.34 -14.24 -3.14
CA PRO A 40 -10.80 -14.28 -3.14
C PRO A 40 -11.44 -12.99 -3.68
N LEU A 41 -10.64 -12.08 -4.23
CA LEU A 41 -11.06 -10.78 -4.73
C LEU A 41 -10.18 -10.34 -5.90
N SER A 42 -10.68 -9.36 -6.67
CA SER A 42 -9.87 -8.68 -7.68
C SER A 42 -8.70 -7.93 -7.04
N PHE A 43 -7.50 -8.14 -7.56
CA PHE A 43 -6.31 -7.39 -7.15
C PHE A 43 -6.47 -5.86 -7.34
N GLY A 44 -7.37 -5.44 -8.24
CA GLY A 44 -7.68 -4.03 -8.48
C GLY A 44 -8.12 -3.28 -7.21
N ILE A 45 -8.87 -3.94 -6.31
CA ILE A 45 -9.31 -3.36 -5.04
C ILE A 45 -8.09 -3.04 -4.15
N LEU A 46 -7.11 -3.94 -4.12
CA LEU A 46 -5.88 -3.81 -3.31
C LEU A 46 -4.89 -2.78 -3.87
N SER A 47 -4.97 -2.45 -5.17
CA SER A 47 -4.05 -1.51 -5.83
C SER A 47 -3.97 -0.16 -5.10
N SER A 48 -5.09 0.29 -4.53
CA SER A 48 -5.20 1.53 -3.79
C SER A 48 -4.51 1.50 -2.41
N ALA A 49 -4.43 0.34 -1.76
CA ALA A 49 -3.68 0.15 -0.53
C ALA A 49 -2.16 0.09 -0.80
N PHE A 50 -1.74 -0.55 -1.89
CA PHE A 50 -0.31 -0.65 -2.24
C PHE A 50 0.27 0.62 -2.88
N LYS A 51 -0.39 1.14 -3.92
CA LYS A 51 0.14 2.25 -4.74
C LYS A 51 -0.28 3.59 -4.17
N TYR A 52 -1.59 3.86 -4.12
CA TYR A 52 -2.11 5.09 -3.51
C TYR A 52 -1.84 5.19 -2.00
N GLY A 53 -1.58 4.07 -1.31
CA GLY A 53 -1.13 4.07 0.08
C GLY A 53 0.30 4.60 0.24
N ASN A 54 1.09 4.61 -0.83
CA ASN A 54 2.49 5.05 -0.80
C ASN A 54 2.64 6.46 -1.36
N ARG A 55 2.03 7.41 -0.64
CA ARG A 55 1.88 8.83 -1.02
C ARG A 55 3.19 9.61 -1.07
N CYS A 56 4.27 9.07 -0.49
CA CYS A 56 5.59 9.71 -0.40
C CYS A 56 6.23 9.96 -1.78
N PHE A 57 5.76 9.27 -2.82
CA PHE A 57 6.28 9.37 -4.18
C PHE A 57 5.46 10.28 -5.10
N THR A 58 4.37 10.86 -4.62
CA THR A 58 3.65 11.88 -5.36
C THR A 58 4.55 13.09 -5.58
N LYS A 59 4.54 13.61 -6.82
CA LYS A 59 5.19 14.88 -7.17
C LYS A 59 4.29 16.02 -6.69
N TYR A 60 4.81 16.86 -5.81
CA TYR A 60 4.17 18.09 -5.36
C TYR A 60 4.79 19.25 -6.14
N SER A 61 4.03 20.32 -6.38
CA SER A 61 4.60 21.59 -6.83
C SER A 61 5.46 22.19 -5.72
N ASP A 62 6.39 23.07 -6.09
CA ASP A 62 7.40 23.59 -5.15
C ASP A 62 6.79 24.46 -4.04
N ASP A 63 5.61 25.03 -4.28
CA ASP A 63 4.83 25.84 -3.35
C ASP A 63 3.89 25.02 -2.43
N MET A 64 3.76 23.71 -2.66
CA MET A 64 2.85 22.85 -1.91
C MET A 64 3.60 22.00 -0.87
N PRO A 65 3.27 22.12 0.44
CA PRO A 65 3.89 21.30 1.47
C PRO A 65 3.68 19.80 1.24
N ASN A 66 4.77 19.04 1.21
CA ASN A 66 4.71 17.58 1.08
C ASN A 66 4.65 16.91 2.46
N TYR A 67 3.45 16.85 3.04
CA TYR A 67 3.22 16.27 4.36
C TYR A 67 3.71 14.81 4.49
N CYS A 68 3.56 14.01 3.44
CA CYS A 68 3.96 12.60 3.46
C CYS A 68 5.48 12.44 3.57
N LYS A 69 6.26 13.25 2.84
CA LYS A 69 7.73 13.24 2.96
C LYS A 69 8.21 13.83 4.29
N GLN A 70 7.53 14.84 4.81
CA GLN A 70 7.88 15.48 6.09
C GLN A 70 7.73 14.54 7.29
N ALA A 71 6.89 13.50 7.18
CA ALA A 71 6.72 12.52 8.25
C ALA A 71 7.98 11.64 8.49
N PHE A 72 8.96 11.63 7.58
CA PHE A 72 10.18 10.85 7.73
C PHE A 72 11.24 11.62 8.54
N LEU A 73 12.02 10.97 9.40
CA LEU A 73 12.26 9.52 9.48
C LEU A 73 11.27 8.70 10.32
N ALA A 74 10.41 9.33 11.12
CA ALA A 74 9.44 8.61 11.97
C ALA A 74 8.50 7.71 11.15
N GLY A 75 8.15 8.15 9.94
CA GLY A 75 7.27 7.45 9.03
C GLY A 75 5.82 7.91 9.18
N MET A 76 4.92 7.23 8.49
CA MET A 76 3.49 7.55 8.48
C MET A 76 2.63 6.30 8.55
N SER A 77 1.43 6.45 9.11
CA SER A 77 0.37 5.46 9.01
C SER A 77 -0.85 6.06 8.31
N TYR A 78 -1.70 5.18 7.79
CA TYR A 78 -3.02 5.56 7.31
C TYR A 78 -4.02 4.44 7.61
N GLU A 79 -5.29 4.82 7.64
CA GLU A 79 -6.44 3.92 7.61
C GLU A 79 -7.39 4.36 6.50
N ARG A 80 -8.07 3.41 5.89
CA ARG A 80 -9.03 3.66 4.82
C ARG A 80 -10.14 2.61 4.82
N THR A 81 -11.35 3.07 4.55
CA THR A 81 -12.50 2.23 4.21
C THR A 81 -12.86 2.46 2.74
N PHE A 82 -13.06 1.37 2.00
CA PHE A 82 -13.59 1.34 0.66
C PHE A 82 -15.01 0.80 0.74
N THR A 83 -15.99 1.66 0.46
CA THR A 83 -17.39 1.28 0.36
C THR A 83 -17.73 1.20 -1.12
N LEU A 84 -18.02 -0.01 -1.59
CA LEU A 84 -18.43 -0.30 -2.96
C LEU A 84 -19.94 -0.12 -3.07
N GLU A 85 -20.41 0.37 -4.22
CA GLU A 85 -21.84 0.67 -4.44
C GLU A 85 -22.74 -0.57 -4.40
N ASP A 86 -22.16 -1.76 -4.62
CA ASP A 86 -22.83 -3.05 -4.49
C ASP A 86 -22.95 -3.57 -3.04
N GLY A 87 -22.53 -2.76 -2.07
CA GLY A 87 -22.57 -3.08 -0.64
C GLY A 87 -21.29 -3.75 -0.11
N GLY A 88 -20.31 -4.05 -0.96
CA GLY A 88 -19.01 -4.55 -0.52
C GLY A 88 -18.27 -3.51 0.35
N VAL A 89 -17.64 -3.96 1.43
CA VAL A 89 -16.79 -3.09 2.27
C VAL A 89 -15.44 -3.73 2.46
N ALA A 90 -14.38 -2.97 2.18
CA ALA A 90 -13.01 -3.35 2.47
C ALA A 90 -12.35 -2.28 3.35
N THR A 91 -11.62 -2.70 4.37
CA THR A 91 -10.82 -1.80 5.21
C THR A 91 -9.35 -2.12 5.06
N ALA A 92 -8.51 -1.10 4.99
CA ALA A 92 -7.06 -1.26 4.93
C ALA A 92 -6.37 -0.25 5.85
N SER A 93 -5.38 -0.72 6.59
CA SER A 93 -4.42 0.12 7.29
C SER A 93 -3.02 -0.16 6.76
N GLY A 94 -2.16 0.85 6.81
CA GLY A 94 -0.81 0.74 6.30
C GLY A 94 0.17 1.56 7.12
N HIS A 95 1.37 1.02 7.29
CA HIS A 95 2.49 1.70 7.92
C HIS A 95 3.64 1.80 6.93
N THR A 96 4.13 3.02 6.72
CA THR A 96 5.29 3.28 5.86
C THR A 96 6.42 3.85 6.70
N ARG A 97 7.58 3.21 6.62
CA ARG A 97 8.78 3.57 7.36
C ARG A 97 10.00 3.48 6.45
N TYR A 98 10.99 4.33 6.68
CA TYR A 98 12.27 4.23 6.01
C TYR A 98 13.16 3.25 6.78
N LYS A 99 13.75 2.29 6.08
CA LYS A 99 14.82 1.43 6.61
C LYS A 99 16.07 1.67 5.79
N ARG A 100 17.19 1.94 6.47
CA ARG A 100 18.51 1.99 5.83
C ARG A 100 18.96 0.55 5.61
N ASP A 101 19.42 0.22 4.42
CA ASP A 101 20.13 -1.04 4.17
C ASP A 101 21.48 -0.93 4.90
N VAL A 102 21.73 -1.80 5.89
CA VAL A 102 23.01 -1.92 6.60
C VAL A 102 23.83 -3.01 5.92
#